data_AF-A0A2D5H251-F1
#
_entry.id   AF-A0A2D5H251-F1
#
_cell.length_a   1.000
_cell.length_b   1.000
_cell.length_c   1.000
_cell.angle_alpha   90.00
_cell.angle_beta   90.00
_cell.angle_gamma   90.00
#
_symmetry.space_group_name_H-M   'P 1'
#
loop_
_entity.id
_entity.type
_entity.pdbx_description
1 polymer ?
#
loop_
_entity_poly.entity_id
_entity_poly.type
_entity_poly.pdbx_seq_one_letter_code
_entity_poly.pdbx_strand_id
1 'polypeptide(L)'
;MYATEKDLDKLTRCYEIQRWDEGLCLSQSLLKQFPHDGRVWELSGMLFRELTSFKLAQNALETATTLIPLSDRAQLALADCYLHFGQRQLAGEMFQFLYEKVGIAPQLHSELKDRLQKLSDSEHQSDGWEPADLQRPKLTAEHHYNLAHSMGYLGYPPECVEQEILRAIELAPDCLEYRIGLAGFLSQLHRAEEGYQYVARLSLQE
;
A
#
# COMPACT_ATOMS: atom_id res chain seq x y z
N MET A 1 22.14 1.32 16.51
CA MET A 1 21.83 2.76 16.53
C MET A 1 20.41 2.90 16.06
N TYR A 2 19.61 3.73 16.72
CA TYR A 2 18.18 3.89 16.43
C TYR A 2 17.90 5.30 15.91
N ALA A 3 16.81 5.47 15.17
CA ALA A 3 16.35 6.77 14.74
C ALA A 3 16.03 7.64 15.97
N THR A 4 16.28 8.95 15.84
CA THR A 4 15.98 9.87 16.93
C THR A 4 14.47 10.08 17.06
N GLU A 5 14.00 10.41 18.27
CA GLU A 5 12.58 10.74 18.49
C GLU A 5 12.11 11.85 17.53
N LYS A 6 12.97 12.85 17.26
CA LYS A 6 12.67 13.91 16.31
C LYS A 6 12.45 13.42 14.88
N ASP A 7 13.15 12.37 14.46
CA ASP A 7 12.98 11.79 13.13
C ASP A 7 11.71 10.95 13.04
N LEU A 8 11.38 10.23 14.12
CA LEU A 8 10.13 9.49 14.24
C LEU A 8 8.93 10.43 14.30
N ASP A 9 8.99 11.52 15.07
CA ASP A 9 7.93 12.53 15.13
C ASP A 9 7.63 13.13 13.76
N LYS A 10 8.68 13.40 12.95
CA LYS A 10 8.50 13.87 11.58
C LYS A 10 7.82 12.82 10.71
N LEU A 11 8.22 11.55 10.83
CA LEU A 11 7.67 10.47 10.04
C LEU A 11 6.21 10.20 10.40
N THR A 12 5.89 10.16 11.70
CA THR A 12 4.52 10.11 12.22
C THR A 12 3.70 11.28 11.71
N ARG A 13 4.25 12.50 11.76
CA ARG A 13 3.55 13.68 11.24
C ARG A 13 3.25 13.58 9.74
N CYS A 14 4.17 13.06 8.93
CA CYS A 14 3.92 12.81 7.50
C CYS A 14 2.73 11.87 7.31
N TYR A 15 2.64 10.82 8.14
CA TYR A 15 1.51 9.90 8.12
C TYR A 15 0.19 10.58 8.54
N GLU A 16 0.19 11.34 9.63
CA GLU A 16 -1.01 12.04 10.13
C GLU A 16 -1.58 13.06 9.14
N ILE A 17 -0.71 13.79 8.43
CA ILE A 17 -1.11 14.80 7.44
C ILE A 17 -1.22 14.22 6.02
N GLN A 18 -1.15 12.89 5.87
CA GLN A 18 -1.32 12.18 4.59
C GLN A 18 -0.32 12.56 3.50
N ARG A 19 0.89 13.00 3.89
CA ARG A 19 1.99 13.27 2.95
C ARG A 19 2.78 11.99 2.72
N TRP A 20 2.17 11.07 1.98
CA TRP A 20 2.67 9.71 1.76
C TRP A 20 4.05 9.68 1.11
N ASP A 21 4.26 10.48 0.06
CA ASP A 21 5.52 10.49 -0.70
C ASP A 21 6.71 10.96 0.15
N GLU A 22 6.51 12.01 0.94
CA GLU A 22 7.53 12.52 1.86
C GLU A 22 7.77 11.57 3.03
N GLY A 23 6.71 10.95 3.55
CA GLY A 23 6.83 9.91 4.55
C GLY A 23 7.66 8.73 4.04
N LEU A 24 7.42 8.29 2.81
CA LEU A 24 8.20 7.22 2.19
C LEU A 24 9.67 7.62 2.03
N CYS A 25 9.95 8.79 1.46
CA CYS A 25 11.32 9.28 1.29
C CYS A 25 12.06 9.35 2.63
N LEU A 26 11.41 9.89 3.67
CA LEU A 26 11.98 9.97 5.00
C LEU A 26 12.21 8.57 5.59
N SER A 27 11.21 7.68 5.54
CA SER A 27 11.34 6.31 6.07
C SER A 27 12.49 5.54 5.41
N GLN A 28 12.69 5.67 4.11
CA GLN A 28 13.80 5.03 3.39
C GLN A 28 15.15 5.58 3.84
N SER A 29 15.26 6.91 4.00
CA SER A 29 16.49 7.54 4.48
C SER A 29 16.86 7.06 5.89
N LEU A 30 15.85 6.83 6.74
CA LEU A 30 16.01 6.32 8.09
C LEU A 30 16.34 4.84 8.09
N LEU A 31 15.70 4.01 7.25
CA LEU A 31 16.01 2.57 7.16
C LEU A 31 17.42 2.31 6.61
N LYS A 32 17.95 3.17 5.74
CA LYS A 32 19.35 3.08 5.29
C LYS A 32 20.34 3.32 6.43
N GLN A 33 20.00 4.20 7.38
CA GLN A 33 20.86 4.55 8.52
C GLN A 33 20.62 3.64 9.72
N PHE A 34 19.39 3.17 9.89
CA PHE A 34 18.89 2.44 11.05
C PHE A 34 18.09 1.21 10.60
N PRO A 35 18.71 0.23 9.91
CA PRO A 35 18.02 -0.92 9.31
C PRO A 35 17.36 -1.86 10.33
N HIS A 36 17.68 -1.72 11.61
CA HIS A 36 17.14 -2.52 12.71
C HIS A 36 16.20 -1.73 13.63
N ASP A 37 15.81 -0.50 13.26
CA ASP A 37 14.81 0.24 14.03
C ASP A 37 13.40 -0.21 13.64
N GLY A 38 12.80 -1.07 14.46
CA GLY A 38 11.45 -1.59 14.24
C GLY A 38 10.37 -0.51 14.12
N ARG A 39 10.56 0.66 14.74
CA ARG A 39 9.60 1.77 14.69
C ARG A 39 9.56 2.41 13.31
N VAL A 40 10.72 2.50 12.65
CA VAL A 40 10.81 2.99 11.27
C VAL A 40 10.18 1.98 10.31
N TRP A 41 10.42 0.68 10.52
CA TRP A 41 9.75 -0.38 9.75
C TRP A 41 8.24 -0.36 9.91
N GLU A 42 7.74 -0.17 11.13
CA GLU A 42 6.31 -0.06 11.41
C GLU A 42 5.67 1.11 10.64
N LEU A 43 6.24 2.31 10.78
CA LEU A 43 5.75 3.51 10.09
C LEU A 43 5.84 3.36 8.56
N SER A 44 6.92 2.77 8.05
CA SER A 44 7.08 2.48 6.61
C SER A 44 6.01 1.50 6.11
N GLY A 45 5.73 0.45 6.87
CA GLY A 45 4.69 -0.52 6.55
C GLY A 45 3.30 0.09 6.53
N MET A 46 2.97 0.98 7.48
CA MET A 46 1.71 1.73 7.46
C MET A 46 1.62 2.67 6.24
N LEU A 47 2.70 3.37 5.88
CA LEU A 47 2.72 4.22 4.68
C LEU A 47 2.49 3.41 3.39
N PHE A 48 3.15 2.25 3.26
CA PHE A 48 2.93 1.36 2.12
C PHE A 48 1.50 0.84 2.06
N ARG A 49 0.86 0.59 3.21
CA ARG A 49 -0.55 0.18 3.26
C ARG A 49 -1.44 1.29 2.70
N GLU A 50 -1.25 2.55 3.11
CA GLU A 50 -2.08 3.67 2.60
C GLU A 50 -1.92 3.86 1.09
N LEU A 51 -0.73 3.60 0.56
CA LEU A 51 -0.47 3.58 -0.89
C LEU A 51 -0.90 2.27 -1.57
N THR A 52 -1.67 1.44 -0.88
CA THR A 52 -2.16 0.14 -1.33
C THR A 52 -1.07 -0.85 -1.73
N SER A 53 0.20 -0.60 -1.43
CA SER A 53 1.34 -1.46 -1.74
C SER A 53 1.42 -2.64 -0.77
N PHE A 54 0.39 -3.50 -0.75
CA PHE A 54 0.18 -4.55 0.25
C PHE A 54 1.37 -5.49 0.43
N LYS A 55 2.11 -5.82 -0.64
CA LYS A 55 3.27 -6.71 -0.50
C LYS A 55 4.43 -6.05 0.26
N LEU A 56 4.71 -4.78 -0.03
CA LEU A 56 5.73 -4.01 0.66
C LEU A 56 5.31 -3.71 2.10
N ALA A 57 4.03 -3.36 2.30
CA ALA A 57 3.44 -3.17 3.62
C ALA A 57 3.56 -4.42 4.48
N GLN A 58 3.14 -5.58 3.96
CA GLN A 58 3.27 -6.86 4.66
C GLN A 58 4.72 -7.13 5.07
N ASN A 59 5.65 -7.08 4.13
CA ASN A 59 7.05 -7.36 4.40
C ASN A 59 7.63 -6.41 5.48
N ALA A 60 7.30 -5.12 5.41
CA ALA A 60 7.77 -4.12 6.39
C ALA A 60 7.16 -4.34 7.78
N LEU A 61 5.86 -4.63 7.87
CA LEU A 61 5.15 -4.86 9.12
C LEU A 61 5.53 -6.20 9.78
N GLU A 62 5.74 -7.26 8.98
CA GLU A 62 6.29 -8.53 9.47
C GLU A 62 7.71 -8.33 10.01
N THR A 63 8.55 -7.58 9.28
CA THR A 63 9.90 -7.22 9.76
C THR A 63 9.82 -6.44 11.08
N ALA A 64 8.95 -5.44 11.17
CA ALA A 64 8.73 -4.67 12.40
C ALA A 64 8.29 -5.56 13.57
N THR A 65 7.40 -6.55 13.32
CA THR A 65 6.92 -7.51 14.34
C THR A 65 8.06 -8.35 14.94
N THR A 66 9.12 -8.62 14.17
CA THR A 66 10.31 -9.32 14.70
C THR A 66 11.19 -8.45 15.60
N LEU A 67 11.02 -7.12 15.53
CA LEU A 67 11.86 -6.14 16.22
C LEU A 67 11.15 -5.49 17.41
N ILE A 68 9.85 -5.21 17.28
CA ILE A 68 9.02 -4.54 18.29
C ILE A 68 7.58 -5.10 18.28
N PRO A 69 6.85 -4.98 19.39
CA PRO A 69 5.39 -5.11 19.37
C PRO A 69 4.79 -3.98 18.53
N LEU A 70 3.96 -4.34 17.56
CA LEU A 70 3.29 -3.36 16.70
C LEU A 70 2.23 -2.54 17.46
N SER A 71 2.06 -1.28 17.06
CA SER A 71 0.89 -0.48 17.44
C SER A 71 -0.42 -1.07 16.90
N ASP A 72 -1.55 -0.74 17.52
CA ASP A 72 -2.89 -1.22 17.11
C ASP A 72 -3.19 -0.88 15.65
N ARG A 73 -2.74 0.29 15.19
CA ARG A 73 -2.92 0.76 13.82
C ARG A 73 -2.05 -0.03 12.83
N ALA A 74 -0.82 -0.36 13.22
CA ALA A 74 0.06 -1.22 12.44
C ALA A 74 -0.43 -2.68 12.40
N GLN A 75 -1.01 -3.19 13.49
CA GLN A 75 -1.66 -4.51 13.52
C GLN A 75 -2.88 -4.56 12.59
N LEU A 76 -3.70 -3.51 12.58
CA LEU A 76 -4.82 -3.36 11.63
C LEU A 76 -4.29 -3.35 10.18
N ALA A 77 -3.23 -2.58 9.91
CA ALA A 77 -2.62 -2.52 8.58
C ALA A 77 -2.06 -3.88 8.12
N LEU A 78 -1.48 -4.66 9.03
CA LEU A 78 -0.98 -6.00 8.72
C LEU A 78 -2.12 -6.99 8.47
N ALA A 79 -3.21 -6.90 9.24
CA ALA A 79 -4.41 -7.70 9.03
C ALA A 79 -5.09 -7.36 7.68
N ASP A 80 -5.14 -6.08 7.29
CA ASP A 80 -5.57 -5.66 5.94
C ASP A 80 -4.70 -6.30 4.85
N CYS A 81 -3.38 -6.42 5.06
CA CYS A 81 -2.48 -7.10 4.12
C CYS A 81 -2.77 -8.60 4.02
N TYR A 82 -3.00 -9.28 5.14
CA TYR A 82 -3.38 -10.70 5.12
C TYR A 82 -4.72 -10.93 4.43
N LEU A 83 -5.71 -10.05 4.69
CA LEU A 83 -6.99 -10.08 4.02
C LEU A 83 -6.81 -9.91 2.51
N HIS A 84 -5.98 -8.95 2.10
CA HIS A 84 -5.62 -8.78 0.70
C HIS A 84 -5.04 -10.06 0.13
N PHE A 85 -4.08 -10.73 0.76
CA PHE A 85 -3.52 -11.98 0.21
C PHE A 85 -4.41 -13.23 0.38
N GLY A 86 -5.69 -13.07 0.73
CA GLY A 86 -6.65 -14.17 0.85
C GLY A 86 -6.49 -14.99 2.13
N GLN A 87 -5.64 -14.57 3.06
CA GLN A 87 -5.47 -15.21 4.38
C GLN A 87 -6.59 -14.76 5.33
N ARG A 88 -7.84 -15.05 4.94
CA ARG A 88 -9.06 -14.53 5.59
C ARG A 88 -9.17 -14.92 7.06
N GLN A 89 -8.88 -16.19 7.38
CA GLN A 89 -8.94 -16.67 8.76
C GLN A 89 -7.98 -15.89 9.66
N LEU A 90 -6.71 -15.76 9.24
CA LEU A 90 -5.69 -15.03 10.00
C LEU A 90 -6.06 -13.54 10.17
N ALA A 91 -6.53 -12.91 9.09
CA ALA A 91 -6.99 -11.52 9.16
C ALA A 91 -8.19 -11.36 10.11
N GLY A 92 -9.16 -12.28 10.05
CA GLY A 92 -10.33 -12.31 10.93
C GLY A 92 -9.96 -12.46 12.41
N GLU A 93 -9.06 -13.39 12.73
CA GLU A 93 -8.54 -13.58 14.09
C GLU A 93 -7.84 -12.31 14.60
N MET A 94 -7.03 -11.65 13.75
CA MET A 94 -6.39 -10.39 14.11
C MET A 94 -7.38 -9.25 14.33
N PHE A 95 -8.39 -9.10 13.46
CA PHE A 95 -9.42 -8.08 13.63
C PHE A 95 -10.23 -8.31 14.90
N GLN A 96 -10.60 -9.56 15.20
CA GLN A 96 -11.35 -9.90 16.41
C GLN A 96 -10.53 -9.60 17.67
N PHE A 97 -9.26 -10.01 17.68
CA PHE A 97 -8.34 -9.71 18.78
C PHE A 97 -8.22 -8.21 19.05
N LEU A 98 -8.09 -7.40 17.99
CA LEU A 98 -8.04 -5.94 18.10
C LEU A 98 -9.37 -5.36 18.60
N TYR A 99 -10.49 -5.87 18.10
CA TYR A 99 -11.83 -5.39 18.45
C TYR A 99 -12.16 -5.62 19.93
N GLU A 100 -11.73 -6.75 20.50
CA GLU A 100 -11.93 -7.09 21.92
C GLU A 100 -10.93 -6.40 22.86
N LYS A 101 -9.88 -5.77 22.32
CA LYS A 101 -8.82 -5.15 23.11
C LYS A 101 -9.33 -3.95 23.91
N VAL A 102 -9.16 -4.01 25.23
CA VAL A 102 -9.48 -2.90 26.14
C VAL A 102 -8.59 -1.70 25.84
N GLY A 103 -9.20 -0.52 25.67
CA GLY A 103 -8.49 0.74 25.46
C GLY A 103 -8.15 1.07 24.00
N ILE A 104 -8.71 0.33 23.03
CA ILE A 104 -8.56 0.67 21.62
C ILE A 104 -9.18 2.04 21.29
N ALA A 105 -8.53 2.78 20.39
CA ALA A 105 -9.00 4.10 19.97
C ALA A 105 -10.40 4.00 19.31
N PRO A 106 -11.36 4.88 19.62
CA PRO A 106 -12.71 4.82 19.06
C PRO A 106 -12.77 4.84 17.53
N GLN A 107 -11.84 5.56 16.89
CA GLN A 107 -11.74 5.61 15.44
C GLN A 107 -11.38 4.23 14.86
N LEU A 108 -10.38 3.56 15.43
CA LEU A 108 -9.98 2.21 15.03
C LEU A 108 -11.09 1.19 15.28
N HIS A 109 -11.86 1.35 16.36
CA HIS A 109 -12.99 0.47 16.66
C HIS A 109 -14.07 0.51 15.57
N SER A 110 -14.34 1.68 14.98
CA SER A 110 -15.26 1.79 13.85
C SER A 110 -14.72 1.08 12.61
N GLU A 111 -13.44 1.27 12.30
CA GLU A 111 -12.80 0.62 11.15
C GLU A 111 -12.79 -0.91 11.29
N LEU A 112 -12.50 -1.43 12.48
CA LEU A 112 -12.51 -2.85 12.78
C LEU A 112 -13.91 -3.45 12.63
N LYS A 113 -14.94 -2.76 13.11
CA LYS A 113 -16.33 -3.19 12.94
C LYS A 113 -16.67 -3.34 11.46
N ASP A 114 -16.29 -2.36 10.64
CA ASP A 114 -16.53 -2.40 9.20
C ASP A 114 -15.78 -3.56 8.52
N ARG A 115 -14.54 -3.88 8.96
CA ARG A 115 -13.77 -5.04 8.45
C ARG A 115 -14.42 -6.36 8.83
N LEU A 116 -14.79 -6.53 10.09
CA LEU A 116 -15.44 -7.74 10.60
C LEU A 116 -16.79 -7.98 9.92
N GLN A 117 -17.58 -6.92 9.70
CA GLN A 117 -18.85 -7.03 8.98
C GLN A 117 -18.65 -7.50 7.53
N LYS A 118 -17.71 -6.90 6.80
CA LYS A 118 -17.39 -7.32 5.42
C LYS A 118 -16.91 -8.77 5.32
N LEU A 119 -16.16 -9.25 6.33
CA LEU A 119 -15.75 -10.64 6.42
C LEU A 119 -16.94 -11.57 6.63
N SER A 120 -17.81 -11.27 7.61
CA SER A 120 -19.02 -12.03 7.87
C SER A 120 -19.94 -12.10 6.64
N ASP A 121 -20.18 -10.96 5.97
CA ASP A 121 -21.02 -10.90 4.77
C ASP A 121 -20.46 -11.75 3.60
N SER A 122 -19.14 -11.98 3.59
CA SER A 122 -18.45 -12.82 2.61
C SER A 122 -18.52 -14.32 2.96
N GLU A 123 -18.63 -14.67 4.24
CA GLU A 123 -18.78 -16.06 4.71
C GLU A 123 -20.20 -16.60 4.44
N HIS A 124 -21.22 -15.75 4.55
CA HIS A 124 -22.62 -16.12 4.24
C HIS A 124 -22.86 -16.38 2.74
N GLN A 125 -21.94 -15.96 1.88
CA GLN A 125 -21.95 -16.29 0.45
C GLN A 125 -21.23 -17.63 0.14
N SER A 126 -20.61 -18.28 1.14
CA SER A 126 -19.77 -19.47 0.96
C SER A 126 -20.40 -20.82 1.35
N ASP A 127 -21.69 -20.88 1.69
CA ASP A 127 -22.41 -22.16 1.91
C ASP A 127 -22.58 -23.00 0.64
N GLY A 128 -21.97 -22.59 -0.47
CA GLY A 128 -21.69 -23.44 -1.62
C GLY A 128 -20.31 -23.15 -2.19
N TRP A 129 -19.23 -23.63 -1.55
CA TRP A 129 -17.90 -23.56 -2.14
C TRP A 129 -17.17 -24.90 -2.03
N GLU A 130 -17.04 -25.58 -3.18
CA GLU A 130 -15.93 -26.49 -3.48
C GLU A 130 -14.60 -25.74 -3.28
N PRO A 131 -13.43 -26.41 -3.14
CA PRO A 131 -12.15 -25.70 -3.00
C PRO A 131 -11.83 -24.97 -4.31
N ALA A 132 -12.37 -23.76 -4.48
CA ALA A 132 -12.04 -22.93 -5.61
C ALA A 132 -10.64 -22.39 -5.39
N ASP A 133 -9.78 -22.78 -6.32
CA ASP A 133 -8.60 -22.07 -6.76
C ASP A 133 -8.47 -20.67 -6.16
N LEU A 134 -7.41 -20.53 -5.37
CA LEU A 134 -6.73 -19.30 -4.96
C LEU A 134 -6.91 -18.16 -5.99
N GLN A 135 -8.04 -17.46 -5.98
CA GLN A 135 -8.18 -16.21 -6.71
C GLN A 135 -7.37 -15.19 -5.94
N ARG A 136 -6.10 -15.04 -6.34
CA ARG A 136 -5.33 -13.83 -6.06
C ARG A 136 -6.25 -12.63 -6.33
N PRO A 137 -6.40 -11.69 -5.40
CA PRO A 137 -7.18 -10.50 -5.67
C PRO A 137 -6.63 -9.86 -6.94
N LYS A 138 -7.55 -9.58 -7.86
CA LYS A 138 -7.19 -8.91 -9.10
C LYS A 138 -6.77 -7.49 -8.71
N LEU A 139 -5.48 -7.20 -8.80
CA LEU A 139 -4.94 -5.87 -8.54
C LEU A 139 -5.67 -4.83 -9.41
N THR A 140 -6.08 -3.72 -8.80
CA THR A 140 -6.82 -2.65 -9.49
C THR A 140 -5.87 -1.76 -10.29
N ALA A 141 -6.41 -0.97 -11.21
CA ALA A 141 -5.63 0.00 -11.96
C ALA A 141 -4.88 0.99 -11.04
N GLU A 142 -5.58 1.49 -10.02
CA GLU A 142 -5.03 2.38 -9.00
C GLU A 142 -3.85 1.75 -8.25
N HIS A 143 -3.94 0.46 -7.91
CA HIS A 143 -2.87 -0.25 -7.24
C HIS A 143 -1.58 -0.27 -8.08
N HIS A 144 -1.71 -0.60 -9.35
CA HIS A 144 -0.58 -0.61 -10.28
C HIS A 144 0.04 0.78 -10.43
N TYR A 145 -0.77 1.83 -10.49
CA TYR A 145 -0.28 3.21 -10.59
C TYR A 145 0.45 3.67 -9.32
N ASN A 146 -0.13 3.41 -8.14
CA ASN A 146 0.48 3.77 -6.85
C ASN A 146 1.77 2.99 -6.59
N LEU A 147 1.82 1.72 -7.02
CA LEU A 147 3.02 0.91 -6.96
C LEU A 147 4.11 1.47 -7.87
N ALA A 148 3.79 1.85 -9.11
CA ALA A 148 4.73 2.48 -10.03
C ALA A 148 5.29 3.78 -9.45
N HIS A 149 4.43 4.62 -8.88
CA HIS A 149 4.84 5.85 -8.22
C HIS A 149 5.85 5.58 -7.10
N SER A 150 5.54 4.60 -6.25
CA SER A 150 6.42 4.16 -5.16
C SER A 150 7.75 3.61 -5.69
N MET A 151 7.72 2.80 -6.76
CA MET A 151 8.91 2.23 -7.42
C MET A 151 9.82 3.32 -8.00
N GLY A 152 9.23 4.35 -8.62
CA GLY A 152 9.96 5.49 -9.17
C GLY A 152 10.73 6.25 -8.09
N TYR A 153 10.10 6.52 -6.94
CA TYR A 153 10.78 7.11 -5.79
C TYR A 153 11.86 6.21 -5.18
N LEU A 154 11.62 4.90 -5.17
CA LEU A 154 12.56 3.90 -4.65
C LEU A 154 13.77 3.67 -5.57
N GLY A 155 13.80 4.27 -6.76
CA GLY A 155 14.88 4.11 -7.73
C GLY A 155 14.93 2.72 -8.35
N TYR A 156 13.77 2.05 -8.46
CA TYR A 156 13.66 0.79 -9.21
C TYR A 156 14.01 1.03 -10.69
N PRO A 157 14.41 -0.03 -11.42
CA PRO A 157 14.67 0.07 -12.85
C PRO A 157 13.50 0.74 -13.57
N PRO A 158 13.76 1.73 -14.45
CA PRO A 158 12.71 2.50 -15.11
C PRO A 158 11.70 1.63 -15.85
N GLU A 159 12.13 0.49 -16.38
CA GLU A 159 11.30 -0.47 -17.10
C GLU A 159 10.25 -1.12 -16.18
N CYS A 160 10.60 -1.38 -14.92
CA CYS A 160 9.65 -1.92 -13.93
C CYS A 160 8.59 -0.87 -13.55
N VAL A 161 9.02 0.38 -13.38
CA VAL A 161 8.11 1.49 -13.10
C VAL A 161 7.13 1.68 -14.27
N GLU A 162 7.65 1.70 -15.50
CA GLU A 162 6.86 1.86 -16.72
C GLU A 162 5.81 0.74 -16.87
N GLN A 163 6.20 -0.51 -16.64
CA GLN A 163 5.31 -1.66 -16.73
C GLN A 163 4.11 -1.56 -15.80
N GLU A 164 4.32 -1.10 -14.57
CA GLU A 164 3.24 -0.92 -13.60
C GLU A 164 2.29 0.21 -14.03
N ILE A 165 2.80 1.33 -14.56
CA ILE A 165 1.94 2.40 -15.11
C ILE A 165 1.14 1.89 -16.32
N LEU A 166 1.78 1.14 -17.22
CA LEU A 166 1.11 0.55 -18.38
C LEU A 166 0.00 -0.43 -17.94
N ARG A 167 0.25 -1.22 -16.89
CA ARG A 167 -0.76 -2.14 -16.35
C ARG A 167 -1.95 -1.40 -15.75
N ALA A 168 -1.73 -0.24 -15.12
CA ALA A 168 -2.79 0.65 -14.69
C ALA A 168 -3.64 1.15 -15.87
N ILE A 169 -3.00 1.58 -16.97
CA ILE A 169 -3.68 2.04 -18.19
C ILE A 169 -4.46 0.89 -18.85
N GLU A 170 -3.93 -0.32 -18.89
CA GLU A 170 -4.64 -1.48 -19.44
C GLU A 170 -5.93 -1.80 -18.67
N LEU A 171 -5.90 -1.63 -17.34
CA LEU A 171 -7.05 -1.91 -16.47
C LEU A 171 -8.07 -0.75 -16.45
N ALA A 172 -7.62 0.48 -16.67
CA ALA A 172 -8.48 1.67 -16.75
C ALA A 172 -8.04 2.58 -17.91
N PRO A 173 -8.36 2.21 -19.17
CA PRO A 173 -7.86 2.90 -20.36
C PRO A 173 -8.36 4.34 -20.46
N ASP A 174 -9.51 4.66 -19.87
CA ASP A 174 -10.14 5.98 -19.92
C ASP A 174 -9.62 6.92 -18.81
N CYS A 175 -8.79 6.41 -17.88
CA CYS A 175 -8.22 7.24 -16.83
C CYS A 175 -7.06 8.09 -17.39
N LEU A 176 -7.33 9.39 -17.55
CA LEU A 176 -6.36 10.37 -18.06
C LEU A 176 -5.13 10.49 -17.13
N GLU A 177 -5.33 10.36 -15.82
CA GLU A 177 -4.28 10.51 -14.82
C GLU A 177 -3.13 9.54 -15.07
N TYR A 178 -3.41 8.26 -15.35
CA TYR A 178 -2.37 7.25 -15.55
C TYR A 178 -1.57 7.50 -16.83
N ARG A 179 -2.21 7.99 -17.89
CA ARG A 179 -1.55 8.34 -19.16
C ARG A 179 -0.68 9.59 -19.03
N ILE A 180 -1.16 10.60 -18.30
CA ILE A 180 -0.37 11.79 -17.95
C ILE A 180 0.82 11.38 -17.08
N GLY A 181 0.61 10.49 -16.10
CA GLY A 181 1.66 9.92 -15.27
C GLY A 181 2.73 9.20 -16.09
N LEU A 182 2.33 8.37 -17.07
CA LEU A 182 3.26 7.71 -17.99
C LEU A 182 4.04 8.72 -18.83
N ALA A 183 3.36 9.74 -19.38
CA ALA A 183 4.01 10.76 -20.20
C ALA A 183 5.02 11.59 -19.38
N GLY A 184 4.67 11.94 -18.14
CA GLY A 184 5.57 12.60 -17.19
C GLY A 184 6.79 11.74 -16.87
N PHE A 185 6.57 10.46 -16.60
CA PHE A 185 7.64 9.49 -16.35
C PHE A 185 8.57 9.32 -17.55
N LEU A 186 8.05 9.11 -18.76
CA LEU A 186 8.84 8.98 -19.98
C LEU A 186 9.62 10.25 -20.32
N SER A 187 9.07 11.43 -20.02
CA SER A 187 9.79 12.70 -20.18
C SER A 187 11.04 12.77 -19.30
N GLN A 188 10.97 12.28 -18.06
CA GLN A 188 12.13 12.18 -17.15
C GLN A 188 13.22 11.25 -17.68
N LEU A 189 12.85 10.26 -18.51
CA LEU A 189 13.77 9.34 -19.19
C LEU A 189 14.23 9.83 -20.56
N HIS A 190 13.96 11.09 -20.91
CA HIS A 190 14.25 11.68 -22.23
C HIS A 190 13.51 11.01 -23.41
N ARG A 191 12.39 10.31 -23.13
CA ARG A 191 11.47 9.68 -24.10
C ARG A 191 10.17 10.48 -24.26
N ALA A 192 10.26 11.81 -24.23
CA ALA A 192 9.10 12.70 -24.22
C ALA A 192 8.19 12.56 -25.47
N GLU A 193 8.76 12.29 -26.64
CA GLU A 193 8.01 12.09 -27.88
C GLU A 193 7.09 10.87 -27.81
N GLU A 194 7.56 9.80 -27.19
CA GLU A 194 6.77 8.59 -26.94
C GLU A 194 5.65 8.87 -25.93
N GLY A 195 5.98 9.55 -24.82
CA GLY A 195 5.00 9.96 -23.81
C GLY A 195 3.87 10.81 -24.39
N TYR A 196 4.17 11.71 -25.33
CA TYR A 196 3.17 12.52 -26.01
C TYR A 196 2.14 11.68 -26.75
N GLN A 197 2.51 10.54 -27.35
CA GLN A 197 1.57 9.69 -28.09
C GLN A 197 0.48 9.09 -27.19
N TYR A 198 0.79 8.79 -25.93
CA TYR A 198 -0.18 8.25 -24.98
C TYR A 198 -1.25 9.27 -24.58
N VAL A 199 -0.90 10.57 -24.64
CA VAL A 199 -1.81 11.69 -24.36
C VAL A 199 -2.52 12.16 -25.64
N ALA A 200 -1.81 12.28 -26.76
CA ALA A 200 -2.34 12.79 -28.03
C ALA A 200 -3.38 11.86 -28.69
N ARG A 201 -3.35 10.55 -28.41
CA ARG A 201 -4.40 9.62 -28.87
C ARG A 201 -5.79 9.93 -28.31
N LEU A 202 -5.91 10.79 -27.29
CA LEU A 202 -7.18 11.21 -26.71
C LEU A 202 -7.80 12.42 -27.42
N SER A 203 -6.97 13.32 -27.97
CA SER A 203 -7.42 14.51 -28.72
C SER A 203 -7.96 14.20 -30.12
N LEU A 204 -8.00 12.93 -30.53
CA LEU A 204 -8.47 12.48 -31.84
C LEU A 204 -9.76 11.63 -31.76
N GLN A 205 -10.37 11.49 -30.58
CA GLN A 205 -11.65 10.77 -30.38
C GLN A 205 -12.86 11.70 -30.12
N GLU A 206 -12.73 13.01 -30.38
CA GLU A 206 -13.89 13.91 -30.56
C GLU A 206 -14.43 13.84 -32.00
#